data_AF-A0A7V5PMT3-F1
#
_entry.id   AF-A0A7V5PMT3-F1
#
_cell.length_a   1.000
_cell.length_b   1.000
_cell.length_c   1.000
_cell.angle_alpha   90.00
_cell.angle_beta   90.00
_cell.angle_gamma   90.00
#
_symmetry.space_group_name_H-M   'P 1'
#
loop_
_entity.id
_entity.type
_entity.pdbx_description
1 polymer ?
#
loop_
_entity_poly.entity_id
_entity_poly.type
_entity_poly.pdbx_seq_one_letter_code
_entity_poly.pdbx_strand_id
1 'polypeptide(L)'
;MSRKFLMLAILLSLVIYACQKNHSPTEAYTSPKYAGLLAVPDSGYIGSRIHLFGIPFDSLSSNNFERFVYFTGLKYPVQPYIFTSTDVFVEVPFGARSGPIGFKSEDSSYLFPNFKVLEASPDSGVTVKHYNLNYPILEKDSYMIDFNDALIKWQGTVHADTIILFRKGFCGDECTFKDIIKLLDTHSDLPEFLEATRNDTIHCCFYSTYNDTVKAGILKIQDYDAHGLISGRIFYRNKLNTPTSFVFWYDFKR
;
A
#
# COMPACT_ATOMS: atom_id res chain seq x y z
N MET A 1 36.48 54.82 -25.43
CA MET A 1 35.58 53.65 -25.61
C MET A 1 34.38 53.84 -24.68
N SER A 2 33.18 54.09 -25.23
CA SER A 2 32.06 54.65 -24.45
C SER A 2 31.38 53.59 -23.56
N ARG A 3 31.03 53.97 -22.33
CA ARG A 3 30.32 53.12 -21.35
C ARG A 3 28.99 52.54 -21.87
N LYS A 4 28.45 53.07 -22.97
CA LYS A 4 27.25 52.55 -23.64
C LYS A 4 27.48 51.22 -24.37
N PHE A 5 28.71 50.91 -24.78
CA PHE A 5 29.03 49.63 -25.44
C PHE A 5 29.14 48.45 -24.46
N LEU A 6 29.51 48.69 -23.20
CA LEU A 6 29.68 47.63 -22.20
C LEU A 6 28.33 47.13 -21.66
N MET A 7 27.32 48.00 -21.55
CA MET A 7 25.97 47.60 -21.10
C MET A 7 25.20 46.77 -22.13
N LEU A 8 25.43 47.00 -23.44
CA LEU A 8 24.77 46.23 -24.50
C LEU A 8 25.32 44.80 -24.58
N ALA A 9 26.61 44.59 -24.29
CA ALA A 9 27.23 43.27 -24.27
C ALA A 9 26.76 42.39 -23.09
N ILE A 10 26.45 43.01 -21.95
CA ILE A 10 25.96 42.29 -20.75
C ILE A 10 24.48 41.94 -20.86
N LEU A 11 23.66 42.77 -21.56
CA LEU A 11 22.27 42.40 -21.83
C LEU A 11 22.17 41.26 -22.86
N LEU A 12 23.08 41.18 -23.83
CA LEU A 12 23.05 40.13 -24.85
C LEU A 12 23.46 38.76 -24.29
N SER A 13 24.31 38.69 -23.28
CA SER A 13 24.67 37.42 -22.62
C SER A 13 23.59 36.88 -21.68
N LEU A 14 22.76 37.74 -21.08
CA LEU A 14 21.61 37.33 -20.26
C LEU A 14 20.44 36.78 -21.08
N VAL A 15 20.27 37.22 -22.33
CA VAL A 15 19.20 36.70 -23.22
C VAL A 15 19.56 35.31 -23.78
N ILE A 16 20.84 34.99 -23.97
CA ILE A 16 21.27 33.67 -24.45
C ILE A 16 21.16 32.60 -23.34
N TYR A 17 21.31 32.99 -22.06
CA TYR A 17 21.17 32.05 -20.94
C TYR A 17 19.72 31.63 -20.65
N ALA A 18 18.73 32.44 -21.04
CA ALA A 18 17.32 32.12 -20.88
C ALA A 18 16.77 31.16 -21.96
N CYS A 19 17.59 30.78 -22.95
CA CYS A 19 17.20 29.86 -24.03
C CYS A 19 17.90 28.49 -23.96
N GLN A 20 18.54 28.13 -22.86
CA GLN A 20 18.72 26.71 -22.53
C GLN A 20 17.42 26.19 -21.94
N LYS A 21 16.44 26.03 -22.84
CA LYS A 21 15.28 25.19 -22.67
C LYS A 21 15.80 23.87 -22.10
N ASN A 22 15.46 23.59 -20.84
CA ASN A 22 15.60 22.28 -20.22
C ASN A 22 14.91 21.28 -21.15
N HIS A 23 15.66 20.75 -22.11
CA HIS A 23 15.33 19.50 -22.76
C HIS A 23 15.55 18.47 -21.67
N SER A 24 14.52 18.23 -20.86
CA SER A 24 14.40 16.98 -20.14
C SER A 24 14.72 15.89 -21.15
N PRO A 25 15.73 15.04 -20.88
CA PRO A 25 16.05 13.96 -21.80
C PRO A 25 14.74 13.22 -22.06
N THR A 26 14.35 13.19 -23.33
CA THR A 26 13.21 12.40 -23.74
C THR A 26 13.65 10.97 -23.53
N GLU A 27 13.29 10.40 -22.37
CA GLU A 27 13.53 8.99 -22.07
C GLU A 27 12.96 8.21 -23.25
N ALA A 28 13.88 7.61 -24.02
CA ALA A 28 13.50 6.81 -25.16
C ALA A 28 12.67 5.65 -24.61
N TYR A 29 11.37 5.67 -24.89
CA TYR A 29 10.44 4.66 -24.42
C TYR A 29 10.79 3.33 -25.10
N THR A 30 11.59 2.52 -24.43
CA THR A 30 11.96 1.19 -24.93
C THR A 30 10.71 0.31 -24.91
N SER A 31 10.46 -0.39 -26.01
CA SER A 31 9.31 -1.29 -26.14
C SER A 31 9.30 -2.29 -24.98
N PRO A 32 8.15 -2.53 -24.32
CA PRO A 32 8.07 -3.47 -23.22
C PRO A 32 8.51 -4.86 -23.67
N LYS A 33 9.31 -5.53 -22.83
CA LYS A 33 9.75 -6.92 -23.06
C LYS A 33 8.85 -7.87 -22.28
N TYR A 34 8.09 -8.68 -23.00
CA TYR A 34 7.31 -9.79 -22.44
C TYR A 34 8.21 -11.01 -22.28
N ALA A 35 8.95 -11.07 -21.17
CA ALA A 35 10.04 -12.00 -20.99
C ALA A 35 9.59 -13.41 -20.51
N GLY A 36 8.45 -13.91 -20.98
CA GLY A 36 7.90 -15.19 -20.50
C GLY A 36 7.47 -15.16 -19.02
N LEU A 37 7.14 -13.97 -18.52
CA LEU A 37 6.67 -13.74 -17.16
C LEU A 37 5.18 -14.10 -17.03
N LEU A 38 4.80 -14.75 -15.94
CA LEU A 38 3.45 -15.24 -15.66
C LEU A 38 2.99 -14.79 -14.27
N ALA A 39 1.68 -14.53 -14.16
CA ALA A 39 1.02 -14.20 -12.91
C ALA A 39 -0.07 -15.23 -12.62
N VAL A 40 -0.06 -15.83 -11.44
CA VAL A 40 -1.05 -16.82 -11.01
C VAL A 40 -1.63 -16.43 -9.63
N PRO A 41 -2.96 -16.27 -9.50
CA PRO A 41 -3.93 -16.22 -10.60
C PRO A 41 -3.71 -15.01 -11.53
N ASP A 42 -4.32 -15.04 -12.72
CA ASP A 42 -4.33 -13.92 -13.67
C ASP A 42 -5.39 -12.84 -13.31
N SER A 43 -6.14 -13.09 -12.25
CA SER A 43 -7.23 -12.26 -11.78
C SER A 43 -7.40 -12.36 -10.28
N GLY A 44 -7.85 -11.30 -9.62
CA GLY A 44 -8.01 -11.29 -8.18
C GLY A 44 -8.66 -10.03 -7.63
N TYR A 45 -9.07 -10.12 -6.37
CA TYR A 45 -9.64 -9.00 -5.62
C TYR A 45 -8.53 -8.17 -4.98
N ILE A 46 -8.87 -6.98 -4.47
CA ILE A 46 -7.92 -6.18 -3.70
C ILE A 46 -7.53 -6.98 -2.44
N GLY A 47 -6.23 -7.15 -2.23
CA GLY A 47 -5.66 -7.96 -1.16
C GLY A 47 -5.35 -9.41 -1.54
N SER A 48 -5.79 -9.90 -2.71
CA SER A 48 -5.44 -11.26 -3.16
C SER A 48 -3.93 -11.40 -3.30
N ARG A 49 -3.39 -12.54 -2.89
CA ARG A 49 -1.98 -12.89 -3.09
C ARG A 49 -1.78 -13.41 -4.51
N ILE A 50 -0.77 -12.90 -5.20
CA ILE A 50 -0.41 -13.32 -6.55
C ILE A 50 1.02 -13.82 -6.56
N HIS A 51 1.26 -14.90 -7.31
CA HIS A 51 2.57 -15.46 -7.57
C HIS A 51 3.02 -15.04 -8.96
N LEU A 52 4.14 -14.34 -9.01
CA LEU A 52 4.79 -13.86 -10.22
C LEU A 52 6.05 -14.69 -10.45
N PHE A 53 6.17 -15.32 -11.61
CA PHE A 53 7.30 -16.21 -11.94
C PHE A 53 7.57 -16.24 -13.44
N GLY A 54 8.64 -16.91 -13.87
CA GLY A 54 9.02 -17.05 -15.28
C GLY A 54 10.51 -17.20 -15.44
N ILE A 55 11.15 -16.30 -16.19
CA ILE A 55 12.61 -16.25 -16.28
C ILE A 55 13.23 -15.81 -14.96
N PRO A 56 14.51 -16.18 -14.68
CA PRO A 56 15.19 -15.71 -13.49
C PRO A 56 15.24 -14.18 -13.44
N PHE A 57 14.72 -13.58 -12.37
CA PHE A 57 14.74 -12.14 -12.13
C PHE A 57 16.16 -11.57 -12.07
N ASP A 58 17.14 -12.37 -11.64
CA ASP A 58 18.55 -11.97 -11.64
C ASP A 58 19.10 -11.81 -13.08
N SER A 59 18.47 -12.45 -14.07
CA SER A 59 18.82 -12.29 -15.50
C SER A 59 18.21 -11.04 -16.14
N LEU A 60 17.35 -10.31 -15.41
CA LEU A 60 16.85 -8.99 -15.81
C LEU A 60 17.91 -7.87 -15.65
N SER A 61 19.14 -8.30 -15.28
CA SER A 61 20.44 -7.64 -15.08
C SER A 61 20.71 -6.31 -15.79
N SER A 62 19.97 -5.26 -15.46
CA SER A 62 20.62 -3.97 -15.25
C SER A 62 20.95 -3.84 -13.77
N ASN A 63 22.06 -3.17 -13.44
CA ASN A 63 22.54 -2.99 -12.05
C ASN A 63 21.55 -2.24 -11.15
N ASN A 64 20.42 -1.77 -11.70
CA ASN A 64 19.40 -0.96 -11.07
C ASN A 64 18.00 -1.60 -11.19
N PHE A 65 17.92 -2.93 -11.16
CA PHE A 65 16.63 -3.63 -11.12
C PHE A 65 15.91 -3.38 -9.79
N GLU A 66 14.73 -2.76 -9.86
CA GLU A 66 13.94 -2.47 -8.68
C GLU A 66 13.19 -3.71 -8.18
N ARG A 67 13.31 -4.02 -6.89
CA ARG A 67 12.59 -5.13 -6.23
C ARG A 67 11.16 -4.76 -5.84
N PHE A 68 10.47 -4.11 -6.77
CA PHE A 68 9.18 -3.45 -6.58
C PHE A 68 8.23 -3.81 -7.72
N VAL A 69 6.98 -4.12 -7.39
CA VAL A 69 5.95 -4.46 -8.38
C VAL A 69 5.08 -3.25 -8.68
N TYR A 70 4.92 -2.96 -9.96
CA TYR A 70 4.09 -1.88 -10.47
C TYR A 70 2.75 -2.43 -10.91
N PHE A 71 1.67 -1.93 -10.31
CA PHE A 71 0.30 -2.21 -10.73
C PHE A 71 -0.26 -1.05 -11.55
N THR A 72 -1.05 -1.38 -12.58
CA THR A 72 -1.82 -0.39 -13.32
C THR A 72 -2.72 0.41 -12.37
N GLY A 73 -2.74 1.74 -12.52
CA GLY A 73 -3.55 2.66 -11.70
C GLY A 73 -2.88 3.17 -10.43
N LEU A 74 -1.68 2.69 -10.08
CA LEU A 74 -0.93 3.19 -8.94
C LEU A 74 0.20 4.16 -9.31
N LYS A 75 0.37 5.18 -8.46
CA LYS A 75 1.50 6.10 -8.51
C LYS A 75 2.78 5.49 -7.93
N TYR A 76 2.64 4.71 -6.85
CA TYR A 76 3.76 4.14 -6.10
C TYR A 76 3.83 2.62 -6.31
N PRO A 77 5.04 2.04 -6.38
CA PRO A 77 5.20 0.60 -6.43
C PRO A 77 4.76 -0.08 -5.12
N VAL A 78 4.57 -1.39 -5.20
CA VAL A 78 4.30 -2.26 -4.05
C VAL A 78 5.54 -3.11 -3.76
N GLN A 79 5.90 -3.20 -2.49
CA GLN A 79 6.94 -4.11 -1.99
C GLN A 79 6.37 -5.54 -1.92
N PRO A 80 6.99 -6.53 -2.60
CA PRO A 80 6.63 -7.94 -2.43
C PRO A 80 7.02 -8.44 -1.05
N TYR A 81 6.25 -9.41 -0.53
CA TYR A 81 6.55 -10.04 0.77
C TYR A 81 7.48 -11.25 0.64
N ILE A 82 7.60 -11.83 -0.57
CA ILE A 82 8.65 -12.76 -0.94
C ILE A 82 9.22 -12.31 -2.29
N PHE A 83 10.54 -12.26 -2.39
CA PHE A 83 11.27 -11.97 -3.61
C PHE A 83 12.49 -12.88 -3.70
N THR A 84 12.46 -13.87 -4.58
CA THR A 84 13.59 -14.76 -4.90
C THR A 84 14.07 -14.49 -6.33
N SER A 85 15.02 -15.28 -6.81
CA SER A 85 15.49 -15.22 -8.19
C SER A 85 14.45 -15.71 -9.21
N THR A 86 13.41 -16.45 -8.80
CA THR A 86 12.41 -17.04 -9.71
C THR A 86 10.97 -16.77 -9.30
N ASP A 87 10.75 -16.37 -8.05
CA ASP A 87 9.43 -16.24 -7.46
C ASP A 87 9.28 -14.90 -6.75
N VAL A 88 8.20 -14.20 -7.11
CA VAL A 88 7.79 -12.98 -6.42
C VAL A 88 6.36 -13.17 -5.96
N PHE A 89 6.13 -12.99 -4.67
CA PHE A 89 4.80 -13.00 -4.10
C PHE A 89 4.43 -11.63 -3.59
N VAL A 90 3.31 -11.12 -4.09
CA VAL A 90 2.82 -9.78 -3.80
C VAL A 90 1.30 -9.80 -3.63
N GLU A 91 0.75 -8.78 -2.98
CA GLU A 91 -0.69 -8.63 -2.81
C GLU A 91 -1.23 -7.55 -3.73
N VAL A 92 -2.42 -7.75 -4.28
CA VAL A 92 -3.11 -6.75 -5.09
C VAL A 92 -3.42 -5.53 -4.21
N PRO A 93 -2.81 -4.37 -4.44
CA PRO A 93 -2.93 -3.23 -3.55
C PRO A 93 -4.26 -2.48 -3.74
N PHE A 94 -4.67 -1.72 -2.72
CA PHE A 94 -5.80 -0.80 -2.86
C PHE A 94 -5.54 0.25 -3.95
N GLY A 95 -6.49 0.40 -4.87
CA GLY A 95 -6.43 1.32 -6.00
C GLY A 95 -5.77 0.76 -7.25
N ALA A 96 -5.37 -0.52 -7.25
CA ALA A 96 -5.00 -1.21 -8.49
C ALA A 96 -6.19 -1.28 -9.45
N ARG A 97 -5.88 -1.23 -10.75
CA ARG A 97 -6.84 -1.41 -11.85
C ARG A 97 -6.39 -2.57 -12.74
N SER A 98 -7.34 -3.13 -13.48
CA SER A 98 -7.02 -4.14 -14.49
C SER A 98 -6.06 -3.59 -15.55
N GLY A 99 -5.05 -4.36 -15.90
CA GLY A 99 -4.00 -3.95 -16.83
C GLY A 99 -2.70 -4.72 -16.60
N PRO A 100 -1.62 -4.35 -17.29
CA PRO A 100 -0.33 -4.99 -17.07
C PRO A 100 0.16 -4.73 -15.64
N ILE A 101 0.85 -5.72 -15.10
CA ILE A 101 1.69 -5.58 -13.92
C ILE A 101 3.14 -5.79 -14.36
N GLY A 102 4.11 -5.27 -13.60
CA GLY A 102 5.50 -5.34 -14.06
C GLY A 102 6.54 -4.88 -13.07
N PHE A 103 7.77 -4.99 -13.52
CA PHE A 103 8.95 -4.42 -12.88
C PHE A 103 9.49 -3.28 -13.74
N LYS A 104 10.14 -2.32 -13.08
CA LYS A 104 10.92 -1.30 -13.76
C LYS A 104 12.40 -1.50 -13.49
N SER A 105 13.18 -1.12 -14.48
CA SER A 105 14.61 -0.92 -14.42
C SER A 105 14.92 0.40 -15.11
N GLU A 106 16.11 0.95 -14.88
CA GLU A 106 16.53 2.23 -15.47
C GLU A 106 16.30 2.31 -16.99
N ASP A 107 16.61 1.22 -17.71
CA ASP A 107 16.57 1.20 -19.18
C ASP A 107 15.34 0.51 -19.77
N SER A 108 14.52 -0.16 -18.96
CA SER A 108 13.46 -1.02 -19.47
C SER A 108 12.34 -1.34 -18.47
N SER A 109 11.15 -1.64 -19.01
CA SER A 109 10.03 -2.20 -18.25
C SER A 109 9.79 -3.65 -18.65
N TYR A 110 9.68 -4.51 -17.65
CA TYR A 110 9.37 -5.93 -17.80
C TYR A 110 7.91 -6.14 -17.39
N LEU A 111 7.06 -6.46 -18.37
CA LEU A 111 5.63 -6.58 -18.16
C LEU A 111 5.20 -8.04 -18.16
N PHE A 112 4.28 -8.35 -17.25
CA PHE A 112 3.48 -9.56 -17.25
C PHE A 112 2.27 -9.37 -18.19
N PRO A 113 1.56 -10.47 -18.54
CA PRO A 113 0.21 -10.38 -19.08
C PRO A 113 -0.70 -9.49 -18.23
N ASN A 114 -1.81 -9.05 -18.83
CA ASN A 114 -2.81 -8.25 -18.12
C ASN A 114 -3.37 -9.03 -16.93
N PHE A 115 -3.28 -8.43 -15.75
CA PHE A 115 -3.93 -8.91 -14.55
C PHE A 115 -5.31 -8.25 -14.42
N LYS A 116 -6.36 -9.05 -14.17
CA LYS A 116 -7.73 -8.54 -14.01
C LYS A 116 -8.07 -8.33 -12.54
N VAL A 117 -8.22 -7.06 -12.15
CA VAL A 117 -8.71 -6.69 -10.82
C VAL A 117 -10.23 -6.83 -10.79
N LEU A 118 -10.75 -7.62 -9.86
CA LEU A 118 -12.15 -8.04 -9.80
C LEU A 118 -13.06 -7.09 -8.99
N GLU A 119 -12.51 -6.05 -8.38
CA GLU A 119 -13.30 -5.03 -7.68
C GLU A 119 -12.67 -3.65 -7.78
N ALA A 120 -13.51 -2.61 -7.77
CA ALA A 120 -13.05 -1.24 -7.73
C ALA A 120 -12.79 -0.77 -6.28
N SER A 121 -11.80 0.11 -6.12
CA SER A 121 -11.65 0.90 -4.91
C SER A 121 -12.72 2.00 -4.86
N PRO A 122 -13.45 2.16 -3.74
CA PRO A 122 -14.38 3.27 -3.58
C PRO A 122 -13.62 4.60 -3.49
N ASP A 123 -14.18 5.64 -4.11
CA ASP A 123 -13.63 7.00 -4.06
C ASP A 123 -13.93 7.71 -2.73
N SER A 124 -14.97 7.27 -2.00
CA SER A 124 -15.38 7.81 -0.71
C SER A 124 -16.02 6.74 0.17
N GLY A 125 -15.84 6.84 1.48
CA GLY A 125 -16.44 5.93 2.44
C GLY A 125 -15.82 4.54 2.43
N VAL A 126 -16.12 3.75 3.47
CA VAL A 126 -15.65 2.37 3.57
C VAL A 126 -16.76 1.43 3.15
N THR A 127 -16.50 0.60 2.14
CA THR A 127 -17.41 -0.49 1.77
C THR A 127 -17.07 -1.72 2.61
N VAL A 128 -18.05 -2.26 3.34
CA VAL A 128 -17.91 -3.51 4.08
C VAL A 128 -18.33 -4.68 3.18
N LYS A 129 -17.52 -5.74 3.14
CA LYS A 129 -17.76 -6.93 2.32
C LYS A 129 -17.37 -8.19 3.09
N HIS A 130 -17.98 -9.32 2.72
CA HIS A 130 -17.44 -10.62 3.11
C HIS A 130 -16.03 -10.81 2.53
N TYR A 131 -15.24 -11.57 3.26
CA TYR A 131 -13.89 -11.94 2.86
C TYR A 131 -13.91 -12.84 1.63
N ASN A 132 -13.17 -12.44 0.61
CA ASN A 132 -13.09 -13.11 -0.68
C ASN A 132 -11.64 -13.27 -1.17
N LEU A 133 -10.68 -13.28 -0.24
CA LEU A 133 -9.27 -13.47 -0.60
C LEU A 133 -8.94 -14.95 -0.71
N ASN A 134 -7.85 -15.25 -1.42
CA ASN A 134 -7.39 -16.60 -1.73
C ASN A 134 -6.51 -17.22 -0.64
N TYR A 135 -6.59 -16.72 0.59
CA TYR A 135 -5.91 -17.24 1.77
C TYR A 135 -6.69 -16.81 3.02
N PRO A 136 -6.78 -17.59 4.09
CA PRO A 136 -7.45 -17.17 5.31
C PRO A 136 -6.58 -16.20 6.14
N ILE A 137 -7.22 -15.32 6.90
CA ILE A 137 -6.61 -14.56 8.00
C ILE A 137 -6.51 -15.48 9.21
N LEU A 138 -5.30 -15.63 9.72
CA LEU A 138 -4.98 -16.29 10.97
C LEU A 138 -4.67 -15.24 12.03
N GLU A 139 -4.81 -15.60 13.31
CA GLU A 139 -4.46 -14.71 14.44
C GLU A 139 -3.07 -14.08 14.27
N LYS A 140 -2.09 -14.89 13.82
CA LYS A 140 -0.71 -14.45 13.62
C LYS A 140 -0.53 -13.40 12.52
N ASP A 141 -1.43 -13.35 11.54
CA ASP A 141 -1.37 -12.36 10.46
C ASP A 141 -1.78 -10.96 10.97
N SER A 142 -2.45 -10.89 12.12
CA SER A 142 -2.86 -9.65 12.77
C SER A 142 -1.81 -9.05 13.71
N TYR A 143 -0.72 -9.79 13.97
CA TYR A 143 0.32 -9.36 14.89
C TYR A 143 1.17 -8.23 14.30
N MET A 144 1.69 -7.37 15.19
CA MET A 144 2.75 -6.42 14.86
C MET A 144 3.93 -6.64 15.79
N ILE A 145 5.14 -6.46 15.27
CA ILE A 145 6.36 -6.41 16.08
C ILE A 145 6.63 -4.95 16.40
N ASP A 146 6.74 -4.63 17.69
CA ASP A 146 7.14 -3.31 18.15
C ASP A 146 8.67 -3.15 18.18
N PHE A 147 9.18 -1.94 18.43
CA PHE A 147 10.62 -1.64 18.40
C PHE A 147 11.45 -2.45 19.40
N ASN A 148 10.84 -2.98 20.45
CA ASN A 148 11.47 -3.81 21.47
C ASN A 148 11.26 -5.32 21.22
N ASP A 149 10.95 -5.69 19.98
CA ASP A 149 10.61 -7.05 19.54
C ASP A 149 9.36 -7.64 20.22
N ALA A 150 8.58 -6.82 20.95
CA ALA A 150 7.34 -7.28 21.55
C ALA A 150 6.29 -7.54 20.48
N LEU A 151 5.63 -8.68 20.61
CA LEU A 151 4.52 -9.06 19.77
C LEU A 151 3.24 -8.36 20.25
N ILE A 152 2.80 -7.35 19.51
CA ILE A 152 1.60 -6.59 19.77
C ILE A 152 0.40 -7.28 19.11
N LYS A 153 -0.61 -7.59 19.93
CA LYS A 153 -1.87 -8.20 19.52
C LYS A 153 -3.02 -7.21 19.62
N TRP A 154 -4.10 -7.51 18.91
CA TRP A 154 -5.36 -6.80 19.09
C TRP A 154 -6.00 -7.15 20.44
N GLN A 155 -6.64 -6.15 21.03
CA GLN A 155 -7.56 -6.24 22.15
C GLN A 155 -8.94 -5.80 21.67
N GLY A 156 -9.99 -6.29 22.30
CA GLY A 156 -11.37 -5.98 21.92
C GLY A 156 -12.25 -5.72 23.13
N THR A 157 -13.15 -4.75 23.02
CA THR A 157 -14.27 -4.57 23.95
C THR A 157 -15.56 -4.35 23.18
N VAL A 158 -16.69 -4.67 23.81
CA VAL A 158 -18.02 -4.36 23.29
C VAL A 158 -18.69 -3.39 24.26
N HIS A 159 -19.17 -2.26 23.75
CA HIS A 159 -19.91 -1.26 24.50
C HIS A 159 -21.26 -1.03 23.82
N ALA A 160 -22.33 -1.53 24.43
CA ALA A 160 -23.64 -1.63 23.78
C ALA A 160 -23.52 -2.41 22.44
N ASP A 161 -23.84 -1.77 21.33
CA ASP A 161 -23.75 -2.28 19.96
C ASP A 161 -22.39 -1.97 19.29
N THR A 162 -21.46 -1.32 19.99
CA THR A 162 -20.19 -0.90 19.39
C THR A 162 -19.07 -1.87 19.75
N ILE A 163 -18.49 -2.50 18.74
CA ILE A 163 -17.28 -3.30 18.85
C ILE A 163 -16.07 -2.38 18.67
N ILE A 164 -15.17 -2.38 19.66
CA ILE A 164 -13.94 -1.59 19.63
C ILE A 164 -12.75 -2.54 19.65
N LEU A 165 -12.02 -2.59 18.54
CA LEU A 165 -10.74 -3.28 18.45
C LEU A 165 -9.62 -2.25 18.54
N PHE A 166 -8.60 -2.52 19.34
CA PHE A 166 -7.43 -1.65 19.42
C PHE A 166 -6.16 -2.43 19.67
N ARG A 167 -5.03 -1.83 19.28
CA ARG A 167 -3.70 -2.26 19.71
C ARG A 167 -2.82 -1.03 19.88
N LYS A 168 -1.84 -1.13 20.77
CA LYS A 168 -0.89 -0.05 21.03
C LYS A 168 0.51 -0.62 21.21
N GLY A 169 1.52 0.09 20.75
CA GLY A 169 2.90 -0.22 21.08
C GLY A 169 3.18 -0.02 22.58
N PHE A 170 4.36 -0.45 23.00
CA PHE A 170 4.81 -0.53 24.39
C PHE A 170 4.77 0.82 25.10
N CYS A 171 5.20 1.89 24.42
CA CYS A 171 5.17 3.25 24.96
C CYS A 171 3.82 3.96 24.74
N GLY A 172 2.77 3.24 24.31
CA GLY A 172 1.47 3.83 24.04
C GLY A 172 1.52 4.90 22.96
N ASP A 173 0.93 6.07 23.25
CA ASP A 173 0.87 7.24 22.37
C ASP A 173 2.10 8.16 22.46
N GLU A 174 3.02 7.93 23.40
CA GLU A 174 4.15 8.83 23.61
C GLU A 174 5.33 8.55 22.65
N CYS A 175 5.51 7.32 22.17
CA CYS A 175 6.66 6.94 21.32
C CYS A 175 6.43 5.77 20.34
N THR A 176 5.19 5.34 20.11
CA THR A 176 4.92 4.21 19.19
C THR A 176 3.68 4.45 18.35
N PHE A 177 2.74 3.52 18.32
CA PHE A 177 1.50 3.63 17.56
C PHE A 177 0.31 3.19 18.40
N LYS A 178 -0.87 3.65 18.00
CA LYS A 178 -2.18 3.21 18.47
C LYS A 178 -3.08 3.05 17.26
N ASP A 179 -3.50 1.82 17.00
CA ASP A 179 -4.50 1.51 16.00
C ASP A 179 -5.84 1.28 16.72
N ILE A 180 -6.92 1.83 16.16
CA ILE A 180 -8.30 1.65 16.65
C ILE A 180 -9.19 1.33 15.46
N ILE A 181 -10.08 0.36 15.61
CA ILE A 181 -11.18 0.05 14.68
C ILE A 181 -12.46 0.02 15.51
N LYS A 182 -13.48 0.73 15.05
CA LYS A 182 -14.82 0.73 15.63
C LYS A 182 -15.81 0.24 14.58
N LEU A 183 -16.61 -0.73 14.98
CA LEU A 183 -17.64 -1.33 14.16
C LEU A 183 -18.97 -1.31 14.94
N LEU A 184 -20.07 -1.12 14.24
CA LEU A 184 -21.41 -1.26 14.80
C LEU A 184 -21.90 -2.69 14.56
N ASP A 185 -22.30 -3.37 15.62
CA ASP A 185 -23.02 -4.61 15.53
C ASP A 185 -24.47 -4.35 15.11
N THR A 186 -24.75 -4.68 13.86
CA THR A 186 -26.08 -4.53 13.26
C THR A 186 -26.97 -5.75 13.51
N HIS A 187 -26.46 -6.79 14.18
CA HIS A 187 -27.05 -8.12 14.28
C HIS A 187 -27.42 -8.73 12.91
N SER A 188 -26.73 -8.30 11.84
CA SER A 188 -26.85 -8.84 10.49
C SER A 188 -25.60 -9.64 10.11
N ASP A 189 -25.50 -10.07 8.84
CA ASP A 189 -24.38 -10.87 8.34
C ASP A 189 -23.03 -10.11 8.37
N LEU A 190 -23.04 -8.78 8.37
CA LEU A 190 -21.84 -7.94 8.42
C LEU A 190 -22.03 -6.74 9.35
N PRO A 191 -20.98 -6.33 10.09
CA PRO A 191 -21.02 -5.11 10.88
C PRO A 191 -21.01 -3.85 10.00
N GLU A 192 -21.44 -2.72 10.55
CA GLU A 192 -21.24 -1.42 9.91
C GLU A 192 -19.89 -0.83 10.31
N PHE A 193 -19.20 -0.19 9.36
CA PHE A 193 -17.96 0.51 9.65
C PHE A 193 -18.25 1.89 10.27
N LEU A 194 -17.69 2.15 11.45
CA LEU A 194 -17.79 3.47 12.10
C LEU A 194 -16.52 4.29 11.91
N GLU A 195 -15.38 3.73 12.30
CA GLU A 195 -14.11 4.45 12.30
C GLU A 195 -12.93 3.48 12.28
N ALA A 196 -11.83 3.87 11.63
CA ALA A 196 -10.53 3.28 11.88
C ALA A 196 -9.46 4.37 11.86
N THR A 197 -8.58 4.36 12.85
CA THR A 197 -7.49 5.33 13.01
C THR A 197 -6.18 4.64 13.32
N ARG A 198 -5.10 5.26 12.85
CA ARG A 198 -3.73 5.02 13.29
C ARG A 198 -3.14 6.33 13.75
N ASN A 199 -2.74 6.36 15.01
CA ASN A 199 -1.94 7.44 15.57
C ASN A 199 -0.54 6.88 15.79
N ASP A 200 0.47 7.48 15.20
CA ASP A 200 1.86 7.04 15.26
C ASP A 200 2.71 8.24 15.67
N THR A 201 3.34 8.15 16.82
CA THR A 201 4.23 9.18 17.35
C THR A 201 5.63 8.70 17.07
N ILE A 202 6.25 9.27 16.02
CA ILE A 202 7.61 8.91 15.65
C ILE A 202 8.54 9.30 16.81
N HIS A 203 9.07 8.28 17.50
CA HIS A 203 10.20 8.22 18.42
C HIS A 203 10.62 9.52 19.15
N CYS A 204 10.73 9.46 20.49
CA CYS A 204 11.15 10.43 21.54
C CYS A 204 12.04 11.66 21.24
N CYS A 205 12.58 11.86 20.04
CA CYS A 205 13.41 12.99 19.65
C CYS A 205 12.81 13.87 18.54
N PHE A 206 11.74 13.44 17.85
CA PHE A 206 11.11 14.21 16.78
C PHE A 206 9.59 14.22 16.95
N TYR A 207 9.04 15.32 17.45
CA TYR A 207 7.59 15.51 17.59
C TYR A 207 6.91 15.61 16.21
N SER A 208 6.72 14.47 15.55
CA SER A 208 5.80 14.35 14.43
C SER A 208 4.73 13.35 14.80
N THR A 209 3.53 13.86 15.04
CA THR A 209 2.33 13.04 15.22
C THR A 209 1.80 12.69 13.84
N TYR A 210 1.80 11.41 13.54
CA TYR A 210 1.19 10.84 12.36
C TYR A 210 -0.19 10.33 12.75
N ASN A 211 -1.20 11.16 12.53
CA ASN A 211 -2.59 10.73 12.67
C ASN A 211 -3.16 10.44 11.28
N ASP A 212 -3.70 9.25 11.11
CA ASP A 212 -4.28 8.75 9.88
C ASP A 212 -5.67 8.19 10.19
N THR A 213 -6.67 8.61 9.42
CA THR A 213 -8.05 8.17 9.59
C THR A 213 -8.52 7.60 8.28
N VAL A 214 -9.08 6.39 8.30
CA VAL A 214 -9.61 5.75 7.10
C VAL A 214 -10.84 6.53 6.62
N LYS A 215 -10.68 7.28 5.52
CA LYS A 215 -11.77 8.04 4.88
C LYS A 215 -12.46 7.29 3.75
N ALA A 216 -11.71 6.46 3.04
CA ALA A 216 -12.19 5.61 1.97
C ALA A 216 -11.44 4.29 1.97
N GLY A 217 -12.13 3.18 1.72
CA GLY A 217 -11.51 1.86 1.77
C GLY A 217 -12.46 0.69 1.56
N ILE A 218 -11.92 -0.52 1.64
CA ILE A 218 -12.70 -1.76 1.65
C ILE A 218 -12.39 -2.49 2.95
N LEU A 219 -13.40 -2.72 3.77
CA LEU A 219 -13.32 -3.60 4.94
C LEU A 219 -13.81 -4.99 4.53
N LYS A 220 -12.92 -5.99 4.59
CA LYS A 220 -13.25 -7.40 4.33
C LYS A 220 -13.33 -8.16 5.64
N ILE A 221 -14.50 -8.71 5.94
CA ILE A 221 -14.79 -9.45 7.17
C ILE A 221 -14.77 -10.95 6.87
N GLN A 222 -13.87 -11.68 7.53
CA GLN A 222 -13.78 -13.14 7.40
C GLN A 222 -14.64 -13.82 8.45
N ASP A 223 -14.44 -13.47 9.72
CA ASP A 223 -15.20 -14.01 10.84
C ASP A 223 -15.90 -12.85 11.55
N TYR A 224 -17.17 -13.04 11.88
CA TYR A 224 -17.98 -12.06 12.60
C TYR A 224 -19.00 -12.73 13.52
N ASP A 225 -18.65 -12.76 14.80
CA ASP A 225 -19.55 -13.04 15.92
C ASP A 225 -19.32 -11.95 16.97
N ALA A 226 -20.31 -11.11 17.23
CA ALA A 226 -20.21 -9.99 18.17
C ALA A 226 -19.84 -10.41 19.61
N HIS A 227 -20.02 -11.70 19.94
CA HIS A 227 -19.62 -12.28 21.21
C HIS A 227 -18.55 -13.37 21.07
N GLY A 228 -17.95 -13.51 19.89
CA GLY A 228 -17.00 -14.58 19.59
C GLY A 228 -15.81 -14.08 18.78
N LEU A 229 -15.59 -14.72 17.63
CA LEU A 229 -14.46 -14.40 16.78
C LEU A 229 -14.79 -13.25 15.84
N ILE A 230 -13.92 -12.25 15.79
CA ILE A 230 -13.93 -11.21 14.78
C ILE A 230 -12.57 -11.17 14.06
N SER A 231 -12.59 -11.24 12.74
CA SER A 231 -11.39 -11.16 11.92
C SER A 231 -11.64 -10.49 10.57
N GLY A 232 -10.64 -9.78 10.07
CA GLY A 232 -10.80 -9.06 8.82
C GLY A 232 -9.61 -8.18 8.46
N ARG A 233 -9.77 -7.48 7.34
CA ARG A 233 -8.75 -6.59 6.81
C ARG A 233 -9.36 -5.33 6.20
N ILE A 234 -8.85 -4.16 6.58
CA ILE A 234 -9.21 -2.87 5.97
C ILE A 234 -8.15 -2.50 4.96
N PHE A 235 -8.52 -2.30 3.70
CA PHE A 235 -7.65 -1.80 2.63
C PHE A 235 -7.97 -0.34 2.34
N TYR A 236 -6.98 0.53 2.40
CA TYR A 236 -7.20 1.97 2.24
C TYR A 236 -5.94 2.69 1.76
N ARG A 237 -6.03 4.01 1.54
CA ARG A 237 -4.86 4.87 1.35
C ARG A 237 -4.62 5.69 2.59
N ASN A 238 -3.39 5.68 3.07
CA ASN A 238 -3.00 6.52 4.19
C ASN A 238 -2.92 8.01 3.79
N LYS A 239 -2.65 8.89 4.74
CA LYS A 239 -2.49 10.33 4.50
C LYS A 239 -1.42 10.71 3.45
N LEU A 240 -0.48 9.81 3.16
CA LEU A 240 0.55 9.98 2.11
C LEU A 240 0.11 9.44 0.74
N ASN A 241 -1.17 9.05 0.62
CA ASN A 241 -1.77 8.45 -0.56
C ASN A 241 -1.18 7.06 -0.94
N THR A 242 -0.48 6.42 0.01
CA THR A 242 0.10 5.09 -0.17
C THR A 242 -0.93 4.02 0.19
N PRO A 243 -1.13 2.99 -0.65
CA PRO A 243 -1.95 1.84 -0.30
C PRO A 243 -1.43 1.16 0.97
N THR A 244 -2.32 0.89 1.92
CA THR A 244 -2.00 0.27 3.21
C THR A 244 -3.17 -0.58 3.69
N SER A 245 -2.98 -1.30 4.79
CA SER A 245 -4.05 -2.08 5.40
C SER A 245 -3.90 -2.32 6.90
N PHE A 246 -5.03 -2.49 7.59
CA PHE A 246 -5.08 -3.10 8.92
C PHE A 246 -5.54 -4.55 8.81
N VAL A 247 -4.78 -5.49 9.37
CA VAL A 247 -5.23 -6.87 9.58
C VAL A 247 -5.59 -7.02 11.06
N PHE A 248 -6.80 -7.48 11.34
CA PHE A 248 -7.28 -7.68 12.71
C PHE A 248 -7.84 -9.08 12.91
N TRP A 249 -7.69 -9.57 14.14
CA TRP A 249 -8.18 -10.86 14.60
C TRP A 249 -8.32 -10.76 16.12
N TYR A 250 -9.49 -11.10 16.66
CA TYR A 250 -9.73 -11.11 18.09
C TYR A 250 -10.86 -12.07 18.45
N ASP A 251 -10.72 -12.81 19.55
CA ASP A 251 -11.71 -13.77 20.04
C ASP A 251 -12.16 -13.37 21.45
N PHE A 252 -13.42 -12.93 21.56
CA PHE A 252 -14.04 -12.47 22.81
C PHE A 252 -14.29 -13.61 23.84
N LYS A 253 -14.14 -14.88 23.44
CA LYS A 253 -14.39 -16.05 24.32
C LYS A 253 -13.14 -16.56 25.03
N ARG A 254 -11.96 -16.00 24.75
CA ARG A 254 -10.68 -16.44 25.32
C ARG A 254 -10.40 -15.87 26.71
#